data_AF-A0A3C0QAE4-F1
#
_entry.id   AF-A0A3C0QAE4-F1
#
_cell.length_a   1.000
_cell.length_b   1.000
_cell.length_c   1.000
_cell.angle_alpha   90.00
_cell.angle_beta   90.00
_cell.angle_gamma   90.00
#
_symmetry.space_group_name_H-M   'P 1'
#
loop_
_entity.id
_entity.type
_entity.pdbx_description
1 polymer ?
#
loop_
_entity_poly.entity_id
_entity_poly.type
_entity_poly.pdbx_seq_one_letter_code
_entity_poly.pdbx_strand_id
1 'polypeptide(L)'
;LYEMLGIDRVAKLIERNVIEIAPLAFMRGRSLNDAFIILDEAQNTTVEQMKMFLTRIGFGSTAVVTGDITQIDLPKHVESGLRQATAVLSEYPDIGFAFFSSADVVRHPLVQRIIAAYEAYEGKTEK
;
A
#
# COMPACT_ATOMS: atom_id res chain seq x y z
N LEU A 1 5.03 -13.30 -2.65
CA LEU A 1 4.82 -13.88 -4.00
C LEU A 1 5.64 -15.16 -4.21
N TYR A 2 6.98 -15.08 -4.17
CA TYR A 2 7.90 -16.21 -4.40
C TYR A 2 7.69 -17.38 -3.45
N GLU A 3 7.48 -17.12 -2.16
CA GLU A 3 7.22 -18.15 -1.15
C GLU A 3 5.87 -18.86 -1.34
N MET A 4 4.87 -18.16 -1.86
CA MET A 4 3.51 -18.71 -2.03
C MET A 4 3.36 -19.51 -3.34
N LEU A 5 3.97 -19.03 -4.43
CA LEU A 5 3.78 -19.60 -5.76
C LEU A 5 4.99 -20.40 -6.27
N GLY A 6 6.16 -20.26 -5.64
CA GLY A 6 7.43 -20.81 -6.09
C GLY A 6 8.12 -19.92 -7.13
N ILE A 7 9.46 -19.93 -7.11
CA ILE A 7 10.29 -19.06 -7.95
C ILE A 7 10.05 -19.28 -9.45
N ASP A 8 10.07 -20.52 -9.90
CA ASP A 8 9.91 -20.86 -11.31
C ASP A 8 8.55 -20.42 -11.87
N ARG A 9 7.49 -20.53 -11.06
CA ARG A 9 6.14 -20.15 -11.45
C ARG A 9 6.02 -18.64 -11.57
N VAL A 10 6.54 -17.91 -10.59
CA VAL A 10 6.55 -16.44 -10.62
C VAL A 10 7.33 -15.94 -11.83
N ALA A 11 8.52 -16.48 -12.08
CA ALA A 11 9.34 -16.10 -13.23
C ALA A 11 8.59 -16.27 -14.56
N LYS A 12 7.91 -17.41 -14.75
CA LYS A 12 7.08 -17.66 -15.95
C LYS A 12 5.89 -16.70 -16.08
N LEU A 13 5.27 -16.31 -14.96
CA LEU A 13 4.15 -15.37 -14.98
C LEU A 13 4.60 -13.95 -15.31
N ILE A 14 5.78 -13.55 -14.82
CA ILE A 14 6.41 -12.27 -15.17
C ILE A 14 6.81 -12.27 -16.65
N GLU A 15 7.46 -13.32 -17.14
CA GLU A 15 7.87 -13.44 -18.55
C GLU A 15 6.67 -13.36 -19.51
N ARG A 16 5.52 -13.91 -19.10
CA ARG A 16 4.27 -13.85 -19.87
C ARG A 16 3.48 -12.55 -19.66
N ASN A 17 4.00 -11.58 -18.92
CA ASN A 17 3.33 -10.34 -18.53
C ASN A 17 1.98 -10.54 -17.83
N VAL A 18 1.80 -11.68 -17.14
CA VAL A 18 0.62 -11.94 -16.30
C VAL A 18 0.78 -11.24 -14.95
N ILE A 19 2.01 -11.17 -14.44
CA ILE A 19 2.37 -10.39 -13.26
C ILE A 19 3.31 -9.28 -13.72
N GLU A 20 2.95 -8.05 -13.41
CA GLU A 20 3.80 -6.88 -13.64
C GLU A 20 4.15 -6.24 -12.29
N ILE A 21 5.45 -6.04 -12.05
CA ILE A 21 5.94 -5.27 -10.91
C ILE A 21 6.60 -4.03 -11.49
N ALA A 22 6.00 -2.87 -11.26
CA ALA A 22 6.45 -1.62 -11.84
C ALA A 22 6.36 -0.48 -10.82
N PRO A 23 7.26 0.51 -10.88
CA PRO A 23 7.18 1.69 -10.03
C PRO A 23 5.99 2.56 -10.46
N LEU A 24 5.47 3.36 -9.54
CA LEU A 24 4.30 4.22 -9.77
C LEU A 24 4.41 5.11 -11.03
N ALA A 25 5.61 5.59 -11.34
CA ALA A 25 5.87 6.42 -12.52
C ALA A 25 5.48 5.76 -13.85
N PHE A 26 5.51 4.43 -13.93
CA PHE A 26 5.16 3.68 -15.15
C PHE A 26 3.67 3.70 -15.44
N MET A 27 2.83 4.07 -14.46
CA MET A 27 1.38 4.16 -14.65
C MET A 27 0.98 5.40 -15.45
N ARG A 28 1.89 6.38 -15.61
CA ARG A 28 1.61 7.63 -16.32
C ARG A 28 1.22 7.35 -17.78
N GLY A 29 0.05 7.84 -18.17
CA GLY A 29 -0.44 7.71 -19.55
C GLY A 29 -0.96 6.30 -19.92
N ARG A 30 -1.04 5.37 -18.97
CA ARG A 30 -1.62 4.04 -19.20
C ARG A 30 -3.10 4.00 -18.81
N SER A 31 -3.84 3.08 -19.40
CA SER A 31 -5.12 2.63 -18.88
C SER A 31 -4.99 1.16 -18.52
N LEU A 32 -5.31 0.82 -17.28
CA LEU A 32 -5.20 -0.53 -16.73
C LEU A 32 -6.58 -1.16 -16.86
N ASN A 33 -6.79 -1.93 -17.94
CA ASN A 33 -8.03 -2.66 -18.19
C ASN A 33 -7.84 -4.15 -17.87
N ASP A 34 -8.93 -4.82 -17.51
CA ASP A 34 -8.98 -6.27 -17.23
C ASP A 34 -7.87 -6.76 -16.27
N ALA A 35 -7.55 -5.95 -15.25
CA ALA A 35 -6.44 -6.19 -14.35
C ALA A 35 -6.81 -6.07 -12.87
N PHE A 36 -6.08 -6.80 -12.02
CA PHE A 36 -6.08 -6.59 -10.58
C PHE A 36 -4.81 -5.85 -10.18
N ILE A 37 -4.95 -4.64 -9.64
CA ILE A 37 -3.84 -3.72 -9.38
C ILE A 37 -3.70 -3.51 -7.87
N ILE A 38 -2.47 -3.58 -7.37
CA ILE A 38 -2.14 -3.25 -5.98
C ILE A 38 -1.15 -2.10 -6.00
N LEU A 39 -1.53 -0.98 -5.39
CA LEU A 39 -0.61 0.10 -5.05
C LEU A 39 -0.22 -0.05 -3.58
N ASP A 40 1.02 -0.45 -3.35
CA ASP A 40 1.57 -0.63 -2.01
C ASP A 40 2.34 0.60 -1.52
N GLU A 41 2.48 0.72 -0.19
CA GLU A 41 3.15 1.84 0.48
C GLU A 41 2.58 3.22 0.07
N ALA A 42 1.26 3.28 -0.10
CA ALA A 42 0.58 4.44 -0.66
C ALA A 42 0.68 5.71 0.21
N GLN A 43 1.04 5.59 1.50
CA GLN A 43 1.30 6.74 2.36
C GLN A 43 2.44 7.63 1.84
N ASN A 44 3.34 7.07 1.03
CA ASN A 44 4.46 7.76 0.38
C ASN A 44 4.11 8.40 -0.97
N THR A 45 2.82 8.41 -1.34
CA THR A 45 2.36 9.10 -2.54
C THR A 45 1.95 10.54 -2.25
N THR A 46 2.28 11.45 -3.15
CA THR A 46 1.68 12.80 -3.15
C THR A 46 0.24 12.75 -3.66
N VAL A 47 -0.50 13.82 -3.42
CA VAL A 47 -1.85 14.02 -3.98
C VAL A 47 -1.88 13.84 -5.50
N GLU A 48 -0.93 14.42 -6.22
CA GLU A 48 -0.85 14.35 -7.68
C GLU A 48 -0.58 12.92 -8.14
N GLN A 49 0.29 12.19 -7.44
CA GLN A 49 0.61 10.81 -7.75
C GLN A 49 -0.57 9.88 -7.50
N MET A 50 -1.31 10.07 -6.40
CA MET A 50 -2.51 9.31 -6.10
C MET A 50 -3.60 9.56 -7.15
N LYS A 51 -3.87 10.83 -7.50
CA LYS A 51 -4.82 11.17 -8.57
C LYS A 51 -4.39 10.60 -9.92
N MET A 52 -3.08 10.68 -10.22
CA MET A 52 -2.53 10.09 -11.44
C MET A 52 -2.84 8.60 -11.48
N PHE A 53 -2.60 7.85 -10.40
CA PHE A 53 -2.86 6.42 -10.31
C PHE A 53 -4.34 6.06 -10.43
N LEU A 54 -5.21 6.67 -9.60
CA LEU A 54 -6.63 6.35 -9.55
C LEU A 54 -7.32 6.58 -10.90
N THR A 55 -6.87 7.59 -11.66
CA THR A 55 -7.40 7.86 -13.01
C THR A 55 -6.88 6.91 -14.10
N ARG A 56 -5.99 5.97 -13.78
CA ARG A 56 -5.56 4.91 -14.73
C ARG A 56 -6.43 3.66 -14.65
N ILE A 57 -7.27 3.53 -13.63
CA ILE A 57 -8.14 2.36 -13.46
C ILE A 57 -9.14 2.34 -14.62
N GLY A 58 -9.07 1.29 -15.43
CA GLY A 58 -9.91 1.08 -16.61
C GLY A 58 -11.03 0.08 -16.37
N PHE A 59 -11.69 -0.32 -17.45
CA PHE A 59 -12.81 -1.26 -17.40
C PHE A 59 -12.35 -2.66 -16.98
N GLY A 60 -13.27 -3.41 -16.34
CA GLY A 60 -13.02 -4.79 -15.91
C GLY A 60 -11.92 -4.92 -14.84
N SER A 61 -11.47 -3.82 -14.24
CA SER A 61 -10.34 -3.80 -13.32
C SER A 61 -10.76 -3.59 -11.88
N THR A 62 -9.93 -4.06 -10.96
CA THR A 62 -10.05 -3.81 -9.53
C THR A 62 -8.72 -3.31 -9.00
N ALA A 63 -8.75 -2.19 -8.27
CA ALA A 63 -7.56 -1.63 -7.65
C ALA A 63 -7.68 -1.71 -6.13
N VAL A 64 -6.60 -2.11 -5.47
CA VAL A 64 -6.43 -2.07 -4.03
C VAL A 64 -5.27 -1.15 -3.70
N VAL A 65 -5.48 -0.22 -2.78
CA VAL A 65 -4.46 0.71 -2.31
C VAL A 65 -4.16 0.37 -0.85
N THR A 66 -2.91 0.07 -0.53
CA THR A 66 -2.46 -0.27 0.82
C THR A 66 -1.47 0.77 1.32
N GLY A 67 -1.49 1.03 2.63
CA GLY A 67 -0.54 1.92 3.27
C GLY A 67 -0.89 2.23 4.73
N ASP A 68 0.07 2.82 5.44
CA ASP A 68 -0.08 3.24 6.83
C ASP A 68 -0.05 4.77 6.95
N ILE A 69 -1.21 5.36 7.26
CA ILE A 69 -1.35 6.82 7.40
C ILE A 69 -0.52 7.42 8.54
N THR A 70 0.01 6.60 9.45
CA THR A 70 0.86 7.05 10.57
C THR A 70 2.34 7.12 10.21
N GLN A 71 2.75 6.49 9.10
CA GLN A 71 4.15 6.36 8.66
C GLN A 71 4.41 7.13 7.35
N ILE A 72 4.02 8.39 7.30
CA ILE A 72 4.19 9.23 6.11
C ILE A 72 5.65 9.70 6.02
N ASP A 73 6.40 9.23 5.02
CA ASP A 73 7.80 9.62 4.79
C ASP A 73 7.94 10.82 3.83
N LEU A 74 6.84 11.56 3.60
CA LEU A 74 6.84 12.75 2.74
C LEU A 74 7.47 13.96 3.44
N PRO A 75 8.03 14.92 2.68
CA PRO A 75 8.46 16.20 3.24
C PRO A 75 7.30 16.86 4.01
N LYS A 76 7.59 17.51 5.15
CA LYS A 76 6.57 18.07 6.08
C LYS A 76 5.50 18.98 5.44
N HIS A 77 5.79 19.57 4.29
CA HIS A 77 4.89 20.49 3.58
C HIS A 77 4.10 19.82 2.43
N VAL A 78 4.33 18.52 2.19
CA VAL A 78 3.67 17.75 1.15
C VAL A 78 2.54 16.95 1.77
N GLU A 79 1.32 17.17 1.28
CA GLU A 79 0.16 16.41 1.71
C GLU A 79 0.22 14.97 1.17
N SER A 80 -0.09 13.99 2.03
CA SER A 80 -0.19 12.59 1.63
C SER A 80 -1.43 12.35 0.76
N GLY A 81 -1.20 11.77 -0.41
CA GLY A 81 -2.23 11.36 -1.35
C GLY A 81 -3.17 10.32 -0.76
N LEU A 82 -2.67 9.37 0.04
CA LEU A 82 -3.49 8.36 0.71
C LEU A 82 -4.48 9.00 1.70
N ARG A 83 -3.99 9.92 2.54
CA ARG A 83 -4.83 10.62 3.51
C ARG A 83 -5.91 11.46 2.82
N GLN A 84 -5.52 12.21 1.78
CA GLN A 84 -6.46 13.01 1.02
C GLN A 84 -7.50 12.14 0.30
N ALA A 85 -7.06 11.08 -0.38
CA ALA A 85 -7.95 10.17 -1.11
C ALA A 85 -8.97 9.51 -0.17
N THR A 86 -8.55 9.11 1.03
CA THR A 86 -9.46 8.56 2.04
C THR A 86 -10.56 9.55 2.42
N ALA A 87 -10.22 10.82 2.63
CA ALA A 87 -11.21 11.86 2.92
C ALA A 87 -12.14 12.12 1.73
N VAL A 88 -11.59 12.32 0.54
CA VAL A 88 -12.34 12.70 -0.67
C VAL A 88 -13.25 11.57 -1.17
N LEU A 89 -12.80 10.32 -1.07
CA LEU A 89 -13.48 9.17 -1.65
C LEU A 89 -14.43 8.47 -0.66
N SER A 90 -14.45 8.89 0.61
CA SER A 90 -15.28 8.28 1.67
C SER A 90 -16.79 8.34 1.41
N GLU A 91 -17.24 9.30 0.59
CA GLU A 91 -18.67 9.48 0.26
C GLU A 91 -19.13 8.59 -0.91
N TYR A 92 -18.21 7.90 -1.58
CA TYR A 92 -18.52 7.11 -2.78
C TYR A 92 -18.78 5.64 -2.40
N PRO A 93 -20.01 5.13 -2.59
CA PRO A 93 -20.41 3.80 -2.10
C PRO A 93 -19.70 2.64 -2.82
N ASP A 94 -19.20 2.85 -4.03
CA ASP A 94 -18.47 1.84 -4.80
C ASP A 94 -17.00 1.71 -4.36
N ILE A 95 -16.55 2.51 -3.39
CA ILE A 95 -15.19 2.53 -2.87
C ILE A 95 -15.19 2.02 -1.42
N GLY A 96 -14.60 0.84 -1.22
CA GLY A 96 -14.47 0.24 0.10
C GLY A 96 -13.25 0.76 0.86
N PHE A 97 -13.40 0.93 2.18
CA PHE A 97 -12.30 1.23 3.09
C PHE A 97 -12.18 0.14 4.14
N ALA A 98 -10.99 -0.45 4.25
CA ALA A 98 -10.66 -1.44 5.27
C ALA A 98 -9.57 -0.87 6.17
N PHE A 99 -9.90 -0.66 7.45
CA PHE A 99 -8.95 -0.17 8.46
C PHE A 99 -8.53 -1.33 9.35
N PHE A 100 -7.23 -1.59 9.39
CA PHE A 100 -6.64 -2.57 10.28
C PHE A 100 -6.15 -1.90 11.56
N SER A 101 -6.17 -2.65 12.65
CA SER A 101 -5.69 -2.26 13.96
C SER A 101 -4.45 -3.08 14.34
N SER A 102 -3.82 -2.73 15.45
CA SER A 102 -2.73 -3.53 16.03
C SER A 102 -3.15 -4.96 16.38
N ALA A 103 -4.44 -5.20 16.62
CA ALA A 103 -4.98 -6.54 16.89
C ALA A 103 -4.96 -7.46 15.66
N ASP A 104 -4.94 -6.88 14.45
CA ASP A 104 -4.91 -7.62 13.18
C ASP A 104 -3.49 -8.02 12.78
N VAL A 105 -2.48 -7.56 13.52
CA VAL A 105 -1.06 -7.76 13.18
C VAL A 105 -0.55 -9.06 13.80
N VAL A 106 -0.38 -10.07 12.96
CA VAL A 106 0.27 -11.34 13.34
C VAL A 106 1.78 -11.22 13.14
N ARG A 107 2.54 -11.21 14.25
CA ARG A 107 4.01 -11.17 14.23
C ARG A 107 4.58 -12.43 14.86
N HIS A 108 5.78 -12.79 14.44
CA HIS A 108 6.54 -13.86 15.09
C HIS A 108 6.72 -13.55 16.59
N PRO A 109 6.56 -14.52 17.52
CA PRO A 109 6.64 -14.26 18.97
C PRO A 109 7.94 -13.58 19.41
N LEU A 110 9.05 -13.85 18.73
CA LEU A 110 10.32 -13.17 18.98
C LEU A 110 10.23 -11.65 18.70
N VAL A 111 9.61 -11.25 17.60
CA VAL A 111 9.47 -9.84 17.22
C VAL A 111 8.60 -9.11 18.25
N GLN A 112 7.52 -9.74 18.73
CA GLN A 112 6.71 -9.17 19.81
C GLN A 112 7.52 -8.94 21.09
N ARG A 113 8.38 -9.90 21.48
CA ARG A 113 9.27 -9.74 22.65
C ARG A 113 10.27 -8.61 22.48
N ILE A 114 10.82 -8.45 21.28
CA ILE A 114 11.75 -7.35 20.96
C ILE A 114 11.02 -6.01 21.12
N ILE A 115 9.85 -5.86 20.53
CA ILE A 115 9.06 -4.61 20.63
C ILE A 115 8.74 -4.27 22.08
N ALA A 116 8.24 -5.22 22.86
CA ALA A 116 7.93 -5.00 24.27
C ALA A 116 9.15 -4.59 25.10
N ALA A 117 10.34 -5.11 24.77
CA ALA A 117 11.58 -4.72 25.44
C ALA A 117 11.99 -3.27 25.13
N TYR A 118 11.82 -2.82 23.89
CA TYR A 118 12.09 -1.43 23.49
C TYR A 118 11.06 -0.46 24.10
N GLU A 119 9.77 -0.78 24.04
CA GLU A 119 8.71 0.04 24.65
C GLU A 119 8.95 0.24 26.16
N ALA A 120 9.37 -0.82 26.87
CA ALA A 120 9.70 -0.75 28.29
C ALA A 120 10.98 0.06 28.60
N TYR A 121 11.88 0.21 27.63
CA TYR A 121 13.09 1.03 27.76
C TYR A 121 12.79 2.50 27.49
N GLU A 122 12.05 2.80 26.42
CA GLU A 122 11.66 4.17 26.06
C GLU A 122 10.74 4.79 27.12
N GLY A 123 9.75 4.04 27.63
CA GLY A 123 8.87 4.49 28.71
C GLY A 123 9.56 4.70 30.07
N LYS A 124 10.80 4.24 30.25
CA LYS A 124 11.64 4.57 31.43
C LYS A 124 12.42 5.87 31.26
N THR A 125 12.59 6.34 30.03
CA THR A 125 13.41 7.52 29.71
C THR A 125 12.58 8.82 29.75
N GLU A 126 11.25 8.72 29.69
CA GLU A 126 10.31 9.85 29.80
C GLU A 126 9.85 10.18 31.23
N LYS A 127 10.50 9.62 32.27
CA LYS A 127 10.27 9.95 33.69
C LYS A 127 11.54 10.46 34.36
#